data_AF-A0A2N2VK81-F1
#
_entry.id   AF-A0A2N2VK81-F1
#
_cell.length_a   1.000
_cell.length_b   1.000
_cell.length_c   1.000
_cell.angle_alpha   90.00
_cell.angle_beta   90.00
_cell.angle_gamma   90.00
#
_symmetry.space_group_name_H-M   'P 1'
#
loop_
_entity.id
_entity.type
_entity.pdbx_description
1 polymer ?
#
loop_
_entity_poly.entity_id
_entity_poly.type
_entity_poly.pdbx_seq_one_letter_code
_entity_poly.pdbx_strand_id
1 'polypeptide(L)'
;MKKRLLGVWGIFLMQAVAAHGGAAGQIDDSMPEAQKIRFCERVRDHALQTFYNRDKGRPMKLYAEDGSDGARITNFIIRRIYEEPQISSPKKAETFGRATCNEMMGSKLAPE
;
A
#
# COMPACT_ATOMS: atom_id res chain seq x y z
N MET A 1 57.23 19.51 -15.35
CA MET A 1 58.09 18.42 -14.86
C MET A 1 57.36 17.67 -13.74
N LYS A 2 57.50 16.34 -13.73
CA LYS A 2 56.92 15.32 -12.82
C LYS A 2 56.97 15.65 -11.32
N LYS A 3 55.97 15.13 -10.57
CA LYS A 3 55.99 14.40 -9.26
C LYS A 3 54.73 14.80 -8.43
N ARG A 4 53.94 13.96 -7.75
CA ARG A 4 53.93 12.52 -7.39
C ARG A 4 52.50 12.13 -6.97
N LEU A 5 52.11 10.89 -7.28
CA LEU A 5 50.96 10.19 -6.67
C LEU A 5 51.21 9.91 -5.18
N LEU A 6 50.15 10.00 -4.37
CA LEU A 6 49.87 9.31 -3.09
C LEU A 6 48.38 9.64 -2.81
N GLY A 7 47.40 8.73 -2.75
CA GLY A 7 47.40 7.37 -2.24
C GLY A 7 46.77 7.36 -0.84
N VAL A 8 45.45 7.55 -0.73
CA VAL A 8 44.69 7.27 0.51
C VAL A 8 43.35 6.64 0.15
N TRP A 9 43.29 5.32 0.28
CA TRP A 9 42.07 4.51 0.19
C TRP A 9 41.51 4.42 1.61
N GLY A 10 40.51 5.26 1.92
CA GLY A 10 39.83 5.27 3.22
C GLY A 10 38.76 4.19 3.27
N ILE A 11 39.06 3.11 3.99
CA ILE A 11 38.15 2.01 4.31
C ILE A 11 37.04 2.53 5.23
N PHE A 12 35.81 2.61 4.74
CA PHE A 12 34.62 2.85 5.57
C PHE A 12 34.15 1.52 6.16
N LEU A 13 34.41 1.32 7.45
CA LEU A 13 33.88 0.20 8.24
C LEU A 13 32.41 0.47 8.55
N MET A 14 31.52 -0.33 7.95
CA MET A 14 30.12 -0.45 8.36
C MET A 14 30.04 -1.01 9.77
N GLN A 15 29.41 -0.27 10.67
CA GLN A 15 28.86 -0.80 11.91
C GLN A 15 27.38 -0.46 11.96
N ALA A 16 26.54 -1.48 11.78
CA ALA A 16 25.13 -1.42 12.14
C ALA A 16 24.74 -2.80 12.66
N VAL A 17 24.67 -2.94 13.99
CA VAL A 17 24.09 -4.11 14.66
C VAL A 17 23.23 -3.64 15.83
N ALA A 18 22.15 -4.41 16.03
CA ALA A 18 21.14 -4.40 17.08
C ALA A 18 20.06 -3.32 16.92
N ALA A 19 18.89 -3.58 16.33
CA ALA A 19 17.93 -4.64 16.63
C ALA A 19 17.57 -4.71 18.12
N HIS A 20 16.60 -3.88 18.52
CA HIS A 20 15.74 -4.12 19.68
C HIS A 20 14.30 -3.87 19.23
N GLY A 21 13.56 -4.97 19.06
CA GLY A 21 12.13 -4.95 18.80
C GLY A 21 11.31 -4.64 20.04
N GLY A 22 10.17 -4.00 19.85
CA GLY A 22 9.18 -3.74 20.88
C GLY A 22 7.94 -3.06 20.32
N ALA A 23 6.89 -3.84 20.09
CA ALA A 23 5.48 -3.42 20.02
C ALA A 23 5.02 -2.47 18.88
N ALA A 24 4.70 -3.07 17.73
CA ALA A 24 3.54 -2.72 16.91
C ALA A 24 3.24 -3.96 16.05
N GLY A 25 1.96 -4.32 15.87
CA GLY A 25 1.58 -5.41 14.96
C GLY A 25 2.27 -5.19 13.61
N GLN A 26 2.80 -6.26 13.00
CA GLN A 26 3.69 -6.21 11.84
C GLN A 26 3.07 -5.41 10.69
N ILE A 27 3.28 -4.10 10.72
CA ILE A 27 3.34 -3.26 9.55
C ILE A 27 4.61 -3.75 8.88
N ASP A 28 4.48 -4.32 7.69
CA ASP A 28 5.63 -4.65 6.87
C ASP A 28 6.31 -3.34 6.47
N ASP A 29 7.20 -2.85 7.34
CA ASP A 29 8.07 -1.69 7.12
C ASP A 29 9.04 -1.90 5.94
N SER A 30 8.98 -3.07 5.27
CA SER A 30 9.85 -3.40 4.15
C SER A 30 9.36 -2.87 2.80
N MET A 31 8.08 -2.51 2.65
CA MET A 31 7.58 -2.01 1.37
C MET A 31 7.94 -0.54 1.16
N PRO A 32 8.75 -0.17 0.14
CA PRO A 32 9.07 1.23 -0.12
C PRO A 32 7.80 2.04 -0.45
N GLU A 33 7.76 3.31 -0.05
CA GLU A 33 6.58 4.18 -0.25
C GLU A 33 6.08 4.20 -1.70
N ALA A 34 6.98 4.23 -2.69
CA ALA A 34 6.61 4.17 -4.10
C ALA A 34 5.89 2.86 -4.48
N GLN A 35 6.20 1.77 -3.80
CA GLN A 35 5.51 0.48 -3.99
C GLN A 35 4.15 0.47 -3.29
N LYS A 36 4.03 1.07 -2.10
CA LYS A 36 2.73 1.27 -1.43
C LYS A 36 1.77 2.10 -2.28
N ILE A 37 2.25 3.20 -2.86
CA ILE A 37 1.45 4.03 -3.78
C ILE A 37 0.96 3.19 -4.97
N ARG A 38 1.85 2.48 -5.66
CA ARG A 38 1.45 1.61 -6.80
C ARG A 38 0.48 0.50 -6.38
N PHE A 39 0.64 -0.04 -5.18
CA PHE A 39 -0.29 -1.01 -4.62
C PHE A 39 -1.68 -0.37 -4.42
N CYS A 40 -1.75 0.80 -3.80
CA CYS A 40 -3.01 1.49 -3.58
C CYS A 40 -3.69 1.98 -4.87
N GLU A 41 -2.93 2.26 -5.93
CA GLU A 41 -3.50 2.50 -7.26
C GLU A 41 -4.20 1.25 -7.82
N ARG A 42 -3.64 0.04 -7.62
CA ARG A 42 -4.33 -1.19 -8.00
C ARG A 42 -5.57 -1.45 -7.13
N VAL A 43 -5.49 -1.16 -5.84
CA VAL A 43 -6.64 -1.29 -4.93
C VAL A 43 -7.76 -0.32 -5.31
N ARG A 44 -7.44 0.90 -5.75
CA ARG A 44 -8.40 1.85 -6.34
C ARG A 44 -9.14 1.22 -7.52
N ASP A 45 -8.42 0.58 -8.44
CA ASP A 45 -9.04 -0.06 -9.61
C ASP A 45 -9.96 -1.22 -9.19
N HIS A 46 -9.59 -1.98 -8.16
CA HIS A 46 -10.47 -2.99 -7.56
C HIS A 46 -11.72 -2.38 -6.93
N ALA A 47 -11.61 -1.23 -6.26
CA ALA A 47 -12.75 -0.51 -5.71
C ALA A 47 -13.73 -0.09 -6.81
N LEU A 48 -13.22 0.44 -7.92
CA LEU A 48 -14.03 0.80 -9.08
C LEU A 48 -14.75 -0.43 -9.67
N GLN A 49 -14.05 -1.54 -9.86
CA GLN A 49 -14.67 -2.78 -10.35
C GLN A 49 -15.73 -3.32 -9.38
N THR A 50 -15.47 -3.23 -8.07
CA THR A 50 -16.43 -3.63 -7.03
C THR A 50 -17.70 -2.81 -7.10
N PHE A 51 -17.59 -1.48 -7.28
CA PHE A 51 -18.74 -0.61 -7.46
C PHE A 51 -19.59 -1.04 -8.65
N TYR A 52 -18.98 -1.30 -9.81
CA TYR A 52 -19.72 -1.77 -10.98
C TYR A 52 -20.33 -3.15 -10.80
N ASN A 53 -19.68 -4.04 -10.04
CA ASN A 53 -20.25 -5.34 -9.72
C ASN A 53 -21.50 -5.21 -8.85
N ARG A 54 -21.45 -4.39 -7.80
CA ARG A 54 -22.59 -4.09 -6.94
C ARG A 54 -23.74 -3.45 -7.73
N ASP A 55 -23.44 -2.45 -8.55
CA ASP A 55 -24.42 -1.73 -9.38
C ASP A 55 -25.17 -2.66 -10.36
N LYS A 56 -24.46 -3.67 -10.88
CA LYS A 56 -25.04 -4.73 -11.73
C LYS A 56 -25.72 -5.86 -10.95
N GLY A 57 -25.89 -5.72 -9.63
CA GLY A 57 -26.50 -6.74 -8.77
C GLY A 57 -25.68 -8.03 -8.67
N ARG A 58 -24.38 -8.00 -8.97
CA ARG A 58 -23.53 -9.20 -8.88
C ARG A 58 -23.23 -9.51 -7.42
N PRO A 59 -23.14 -10.80 -7.04
CA PRO A 59 -22.81 -11.17 -5.68
C PRO A 59 -21.42 -10.66 -5.29
N MET A 60 -21.29 -10.30 -4.01
CA MET A 60 -20.00 -9.96 -3.41
C MET A 60 -19.03 -11.15 -3.56
N LYS A 61 -17.81 -10.88 -3.99
CA LYS A 61 -16.73 -11.87 -4.05
C LYS A 61 -15.56 -11.35 -3.25
N LEU A 62 -15.09 -12.16 -2.31
CA LEU A 62 -13.95 -11.86 -1.45
C LEU A 62 -12.77 -12.73 -1.84
N TYR A 63 -11.57 -12.23 -1.62
CA TYR A 63 -10.32 -12.99 -1.72
C TYR A 63 -10.18 -13.90 -0.51
N ALA A 64 -9.45 -15.02 -0.66
CA ALA A 64 -9.07 -15.83 0.49
C ALA A 64 -8.13 -15.00 1.39
N GLU A 65 -8.40 -15.00 2.69
CA GLU A 65 -7.52 -14.36 3.67
C GLU A 65 -6.25 -15.21 3.80
N ASP A 66 -5.15 -14.73 3.24
CA ASP A 66 -3.83 -15.38 3.21
C ASP A 66 -2.82 -14.73 4.19
N GLY A 67 -3.30 -13.80 5.02
CA GLY A 67 -2.47 -13.01 5.92
C GLY A 67 -1.76 -11.82 5.26
N SER A 68 -1.93 -11.62 3.94
CA SER A 68 -1.36 -10.47 3.24
C SER A 68 -2.21 -9.20 3.41
N ASP A 69 -1.54 -8.05 3.32
CA ASP A 69 -2.22 -6.75 3.22
C ASP A 69 -3.13 -6.66 1.98
N GLY A 70 -2.74 -7.34 0.90
CA GLY A 70 -3.50 -7.44 -0.34
C GLY A 70 -4.92 -7.93 -0.14
N ALA A 71 -5.06 -9.15 0.38
CA ALA A 71 -6.36 -9.75 0.64
C ALA A 71 -7.14 -8.96 1.69
N ARG A 72 -6.49 -8.60 2.80
CA ARG A 72 -7.11 -7.90 3.94
C ARG A 72 -7.71 -6.55 3.56
N ILE A 73 -6.92 -5.68 2.92
CA ILE A 73 -7.35 -4.31 2.53
C ILE A 73 -8.41 -4.39 1.44
N THR A 74 -8.20 -5.23 0.43
CA THR A 74 -9.14 -5.34 -0.69
C THR A 74 -10.50 -5.88 -0.22
N ASN A 75 -10.51 -6.88 0.66
CA ASN A 75 -11.75 -7.41 1.23
C ASN A 75 -12.48 -6.40 2.11
N PHE A 76 -11.77 -5.59 2.91
CA PHE A 76 -12.37 -4.50 3.67
C PHE A 76 -13.10 -3.51 2.76
N ILE A 77 -12.44 -3.06 1.69
CA ILE A 77 -13.01 -2.14 0.71
C ILE A 77 -14.21 -2.77 0.00
N ILE A 78 -14.13 -4.05 -0.38
CA ILE A 78 -15.23 -4.75 -1.04
C ILE A 78 -16.49 -4.77 -0.17
N ARG A 79 -16.34 -5.16 1.10
CA ARG A 79 -17.46 -5.18 2.06
C ARG A 79 -18.11 -3.81 2.17
N ARG A 80 -17.28 -2.78 2.40
CA ARG A 80 -17.75 -1.41 2.54
C ARG A 80 -18.50 -0.90 1.31
N ILE A 81 -18.00 -1.15 0.10
CA ILE A 81 -18.70 -0.73 -1.12
C ILE A 81 -20.09 -1.37 -1.24
N TYR A 82 -20.24 -2.64 -0.87
CA TYR A 82 -21.54 -3.31 -0.91
C TYR A 82 -22.48 -2.89 0.22
N GLU A 83 -21.95 -2.63 1.41
CA GLU A 83 -22.72 -2.26 2.61
C GLU A 83 -23.11 -0.79 2.65
N GLU A 84 -22.33 0.10 2.00
CA GLU A 84 -22.50 1.55 2.10
C GLU A 84 -23.12 2.20 0.84
N PRO A 85 -24.38 2.63 0.89
CA PRO A 85 -25.03 3.30 -0.24
C PRO A 85 -24.43 4.68 -0.56
N GLN A 86 -23.72 5.33 0.39
CA GLN A 86 -23.06 6.62 0.15
C GLN A 86 -21.97 6.58 -0.93
N ILE A 87 -21.39 5.41 -1.20
CA ILE A 87 -20.48 5.19 -2.32
C ILE A 87 -21.33 5.05 -3.59
N SER A 88 -21.85 6.19 -4.03
CA SER A 88 -22.95 6.28 -5.00
C SER A 88 -22.48 6.55 -6.44
N SER A 89 -21.17 6.60 -6.69
CA SER A 89 -20.63 6.84 -8.02
C SER A 89 -19.26 6.18 -8.22
N PRO A 90 -18.85 5.95 -9.49
CA PRO A 90 -17.51 5.44 -9.82
C PRO A 90 -16.39 6.25 -9.15
N LYS A 91 -16.45 7.58 -9.26
CA LYS A 91 -15.43 8.47 -8.70
C LYS A 91 -15.35 8.38 -7.17
N LYS A 92 -16.49 8.25 -6.49
CA LYS A 92 -16.52 8.04 -5.03
C LYS A 92 -15.89 6.70 -4.65
N ALA A 93 -16.13 5.64 -5.42
CA ALA A 93 -15.51 4.34 -5.17
C ALA A 93 -13.99 4.37 -5.34
N GLU A 94 -13.49 5.05 -6.37
CA GLU A 94 -12.05 5.25 -6.57
C GLU A 94 -11.43 6.03 -5.40
N THR A 95 -11.99 7.18 -5.05
CA THR A 95 -11.50 8.02 -3.95
C THR A 95 -11.53 7.25 -2.63
N PHE A 96 -12.63 6.55 -2.35
CA PHE A 96 -12.76 5.70 -1.17
C PHE A 96 -11.68 4.61 -1.14
N GLY A 97 -11.55 3.80 -2.20
CA GLY A 97 -10.59 2.71 -2.25
C GLY A 97 -9.15 3.17 -2.10
N ARG A 98 -8.77 4.27 -2.77
CA ARG A 98 -7.42 4.85 -2.65
C ARG A 98 -7.16 5.41 -1.26
N ALA A 99 -8.10 6.18 -0.69
CA ALA A 99 -7.94 6.78 0.63
C ALA A 99 -7.82 5.71 1.72
N THR A 100 -8.73 4.75 1.73
CA THR A 100 -8.73 3.64 2.67
C THR A 100 -7.46 2.80 2.56
N CYS A 101 -6.99 2.49 1.34
CA CYS A 101 -5.75 1.76 1.18
C CYS A 101 -4.56 2.52 1.77
N ASN A 102 -4.43 3.82 1.46
CA ASN A 102 -3.32 4.62 1.97
C ASN A 102 -3.35 4.71 3.50
N GLU A 103 -4.53 4.89 4.10
CA GLU A 103 -4.71 4.88 5.54
C GLU A 103 -4.27 3.55 6.17
N MET A 104 -4.73 2.43 5.62
CA MET A 104 -4.40 1.09 6.14
C MET A 104 -2.92 0.71 5.92
N MET A 105 -2.27 1.24 4.89
CA MET A 105 -0.85 1.04 4.60
C MET A 105 0.08 2.03 5.33
N GLY A 106 -0.49 3.04 6.00
CA GLY A 106 0.26 4.15 6.60
C GLY A 106 1.00 5.01 5.56
N SER A 107 0.59 4.98 4.29
CA SER A 107 1.21 5.77 3.22
C SER A 107 0.55 7.15 3.09
N LYS A 108 1.36 8.15 2.74
CA LYS A 108 0.82 9.48 2.42
C LYS A 108 0.06 9.40 1.11
N LEU A 109 -1.14 9.98 1.08
CA LEU A 109 -1.89 10.19 -0.16
C LEU A 109 -0.99 10.95 -1.15
N ALA A 110 -0.74 10.36 -2.32
CA ALA A 110 -0.08 11.07 -3.41
C ALA A 110 -0.99 12.22 -3.87
N PRO A 111 -0.46 13.44 -4.12
CA PRO A 111 -1.24 14.53 -4.68
C PRO A 111 -1.76 14.15 -6.08
N GLU A 112 -2.98 14.60 -6.36
CA GLU A 112 -3.77 14.29 -7.57
C GLU A 112 -3.29 14.98 -8.84
#